data_AF-A0A955D5M1-F1
#
_entry.id   AF-A0A955D5M1-F1
#
_cell.length_a   1.000
_cell.length_b   1.000
_cell.length_c   1.000
_cell.angle_alpha   90.00
_cell.angle_beta   90.00
_cell.angle_gamma   90.00
#
_symmetry.space_group_name_H-M   'P 1'
#
loop_
_entity.id
_entity.type
_entity.pdbx_description
1 polymer ?
#
loop_
_entity_poly.entity_id
_entity_poly.type
_entity_poly.pdbx_seq_one_letter_code
_entity_poly.pdbx_strand_id
1 'polypeptide(L)'
;PTPAGRTCDFEINADGDPVYLHVKRLDTDRPAQRQLTVSSHLRYLERIRRPYIVRLRWHDGLDDVTMQRFVTDCARFIQIARVGDEHIVRDDAGREIGGCLIAAPWEGTHVTLAIGLPTGFVDDAPRMHRLLRKAYLQFMPRATNVIMLGTSRDEDVVDFEEALLGTHIERWDRHPPKGRRIAHGRDDDGFWHRRRFAASEAVVWFRSRPQEAVIHPRLWLREDAHLPAPHVALLRRLFGEPETHGAGTL
;
A
#
# COMPACT_ATOMS: atom_id res chain seq x y z
N PRO A 1 29.52 3.29 12.37
CA PRO A 1 29.05 4.27 11.36
C PRO A 1 28.79 3.57 10.02
N THR A 2 27.73 3.95 9.30
CA THR A 2 27.45 3.41 7.94
C THR A 2 28.52 3.93 6.96
N PRO A 3 28.67 3.32 5.76
CA PRO A 3 29.63 3.79 4.76
C PRO A 3 29.46 5.26 4.35
N ALA A 4 28.27 5.84 4.57
CA ALA A 4 27.96 7.24 4.28
C ALA A 4 28.10 8.18 5.51
N GLY A 5 28.67 7.71 6.62
CA GLY A 5 28.82 8.51 7.86
C GLY A 5 27.52 8.75 8.63
N ARG A 6 26.41 8.15 8.23
CA ARG A 6 25.12 8.20 8.95
C ARG A 6 25.01 7.03 9.94
N THR A 7 24.24 7.17 10.99
CA THR A 7 23.94 6.10 11.95
C THR A 7 22.58 5.48 11.64
N CYS A 8 22.37 4.23 12.03
CA CYS A 8 21.03 3.66 12.17
C CYS A 8 20.22 4.48 13.19
N ASP A 9 18.89 4.41 13.10
CA ASP A 9 18.02 5.12 14.03
C ASP A 9 17.90 4.35 15.35
N PHE A 10 17.83 3.01 15.28
CA PHE A 10 17.85 2.14 16.46
C PHE A 10 18.71 0.90 16.23
N GLU A 11 19.24 0.36 17.32
CA GLU A 11 19.85 -0.97 17.42
C GLU A 11 19.02 -1.78 18.41
N ILE A 12 18.56 -2.95 17.99
CA ILE A 12 17.85 -3.90 18.85
C ILE A 12 18.61 -5.23 18.84
N ASN A 13 18.53 -5.99 19.92
CA ASN A 13 19.31 -7.21 20.08
C ASN A 13 18.43 -8.46 20.01
N ALA A 14 18.84 -9.42 19.19
CA ALA A 14 18.35 -10.80 19.19
C ALA A 14 19.45 -11.69 19.78
N ASP A 15 19.34 -12.04 21.06
CA ASP A 15 20.29 -12.96 21.73
C ASP A 15 21.78 -12.56 21.61
N GLY A 16 22.05 -11.25 21.56
CA GLY A 16 23.41 -10.69 21.44
C GLY A 16 23.82 -10.31 20.01
N ASP A 17 23.03 -10.68 19.01
CA ASP A 17 23.23 -10.25 17.62
C ASP A 17 22.39 -8.99 17.31
N PRO A 18 23.03 -7.91 16.81
CA PRO A 18 22.34 -6.64 16.57
C PRO A 18 21.53 -6.66 15.26
N VAL A 19 20.32 -6.13 15.35
CA VAL A 19 19.45 -5.77 14.23
C VAL A 19 19.31 -4.25 14.19
N TYR A 20 19.59 -3.66 13.03
CA TYR A 20 19.60 -2.21 12.85
C TYR A 20 18.32 -1.72 12.17
N LEU A 21 17.61 -0.81 12.83
CA LEU A 21 16.38 -0.22 12.32
C LEU A 21 16.67 1.15 11.68
N HIS A 22 16.13 1.35 10.48
CA HIS A 22 16.21 2.59 9.73
C HIS A 22 14.80 3.16 9.57
N VAL A 23 14.46 4.13 10.41
CA VAL A 23 13.11 4.70 10.50
C VAL A 23 13.00 5.89 9.55
N LYS A 24 11.94 5.91 8.76
CA LYS A 24 11.57 7.01 7.88
C LYS A 24 10.14 7.38 8.14
N ARG A 25 9.87 8.68 8.17
CA ARG A 25 8.52 9.21 8.29
C ARG A 25 8.06 9.70 6.93
N LEU A 26 6.85 9.30 6.54
CA LEU A 26 6.16 9.91 5.42
C LEU A 26 5.54 11.22 5.92
N ASP A 27 6.22 12.35 5.71
CA ASP A 27 5.74 13.66 6.14
C ASP A 27 4.56 14.10 5.26
N THR A 28 3.35 13.75 5.64
CA THR A 28 2.16 14.23 4.95
C THR A 28 1.71 15.48 5.66
N ASP A 29 2.25 16.64 5.30
CA ASP A 29 1.80 17.98 5.73
C ASP A 29 0.36 18.30 5.28
N ARG A 30 -0.45 17.28 5.01
CA ARG A 30 -1.86 17.41 4.70
C ARG A 30 -2.61 17.36 6.02
N PRO A 31 -3.50 18.32 6.30
CA PRO A 31 -4.33 18.27 7.49
C PRO A 31 -5.02 16.90 7.53
N ALA A 32 -5.06 16.29 8.71
CA ALA A 32 -5.81 15.06 8.96
C ALA A 32 -7.26 15.32 8.51
N GLN A 33 -7.56 14.96 7.26
CA GLN A 33 -8.90 15.13 6.73
C GLN A 33 -9.80 14.19 7.52
N ARG A 34 -10.97 14.70 7.89
CA ARG A 34 -12.01 13.94 8.58
C ARG A 34 -12.11 12.58 7.91
N GLN A 35 -12.04 11.51 8.70
CA GLN A 35 -12.38 10.17 8.22
C GLN A 35 -13.72 10.28 7.51
N LEU A 36 -13.68 10.22 6.18
CA LEU A 36 -14.89 10.12 5.39
C LEU A 36 -15.48 8.77 5.77
N THR A 37 -16.60 8.78 6.49
CA THR A 37 -17.33 7.55 6.75
C THR A 37 -17.91 7.11 5.40
N VAL A 38 -17.65 5.86 4.98
CA VAL A 38 -18.25 5.30 3.75
C VAL A 38 -19.76 5.46 3.86
N SER A 39 -20.34 6.37 3.07
CA SER A 39 -21.79 6.56 3.01
C SER A 39 -22.47 5.24 2.64
N SER A 40 -23.65 4.97 3.21
CA SER A 40 -24.46 3.80 2.86
C SER A 40 -24.72 3.71 1.35
N HIS A 41 -24.79 4.85 0.65
CA HIS A 41 -24.88 4.92 -0.80
C HIS A 41 -23.69 4.25 -1.51
N LEU A 42 -22.47 4.43 -0.99
CA LEU A 42 -21.26 3.86 -1.58
C LEU A 42 -21.17 2.35 -1.33
N ARG A 43 -21.68 1.86 -0.20
CA ARG A 43 -21.75 0.41 0.10
C ARG A 43 -22.52 -0.38 -0.96
N TYR A 44 -23.38 0.26 -1.76
CA TYR A 44 -23.99 -0.38 -2.93
C TYR A 44 -22.96 -0.95 -3.91
N LEU A 45 -21.82 -0.28 -4.07
CA LEU A 45 -20.75 -0.71 -4.98
C LEU A 45 -20.10 -2.02 -4.54
N GLU A 46 -20.09 -2.33 -3.24
CA GLU A 46 -19.64 -3.61 -2.68
C GLU A 46 -20.53 -4.80 -3.09
N ARG A 47 -21.68 -4.56 -3.74
CA ARG A 47 -22.53 -5.62 -4.30
C ARG A 47 -22.14 -6.03 -5.72
N ILE A 48 -21.21 -5.31 -6.35
CA ILE A 48 -20.74 -5.63 -7.69
C ILE A 48 -19.80 -6.85 -7.60
N ARG A 49 -20.11 -7.92 -8.35
CA ARG A 49 -19.32 -9.16 -8.42
C ARG A 49 -18.06 -9.01 -9.26
N ARG A 50 -17.16 -8.13 -8.81
CA ARG A 50 -15.84 -7.90 -9.40
C ARG A 50 -14.81 -7.87 -8.27
N PRO A 51 -13.84 -8.78 -8.25
CA PRO A 51 -12.92 -8.95 -7.12
C PRO A 51 -11.78 -7.92 -7.18
N TYR A 52 -12.13 -6.63 -7.11
CA TYR A 52 -11.17 -5.52 -7.09
C TYR A 52 -11.27 -4.66 -5.83
N ILE A 53 -10.12 -4.15 -5.38
CA ILE A 53 -10.01 -3.00 -4.49
C ILE A 53 -10.26 -1.76 -5.34
N VAL A 54 -11.29 -1.01 -4.97
CA VAL A 54 -11.69 0.21 -5.67
C VAL A 54 -11.45 1.40 -4.76
N ARG A 55 -10.60 2.34 -5.20
CA ARG A 55 -10.38 3.61 -4.50
C ARG A 55 -11.41 4.62 -4.99
N LEU A 56 -12.12 5.24 -4.06
CA LEU A 56 -13.14 6.26 -4.33
C LEU A 56 -12.76 7.59 -3.68
N ARG A 57 -12.90 8.68 -4.42
CA ARG A 57 -12.78 10.04 -3.88
C ARG A 57 -13.97 10.86 -4.33
N TRP A 58 -14.41 11.79 -3.50
CA TRP A 58 -15.50 12.71 -3.85
C TRP A 58 -15.33 14.02 -3.08
N HIS A 59 -16.01 15.07 -3.53
CA HIS A 59 -16.03 16.33 -2.82
C HIS A 59 -16.89 16.27 -1.55
N ASP A 60 -16.47 16.97 -0.51
CA ASP A 60 -17.27 17.09 0.70
C ASP A 60 -18.57 17.85 0.41
N GLY A 61 -19.68 17.40 1.00
CA GLY A 61 -20.95 18.10 0.93
C GLY A 61 -21.73 17.91 -0.37
N LEU A 62 -21.50 16.83 -1.13
CA LEU A 62 -22.42 16.43 -2.20
C LEU A 62 -23.82 16.21 -1.63
N ASP A 63 -24.84 16.76 -2.31
CA ASP A 63 -26.23 16.42 -2.03
C ASP A 63 -26.56 14.98 -2.46
N ASP A 64 -27.70 14.46 -2.01
CA ASP A 64 -28.09 13.06 -2.27
C ASP A 64 -28.21 12.75 -3.77
N VAL A 65 -28.69 13.72 -4.57
CA VAL A 65 -28.85 13.57 -6.02
C VAL A 65 -27.49 13.43 -6.70
N THR A 66 -26.54 14.29 -6.35
CA THR A 66 -25.18 14.30 -6.89
C THR A 66 -24.40 13.07 -6.41
N MET A 67 -24.60 12.66 -5.15
CA MET A 67 -24.04 11.41 -4.62
C MET A 67 -24.58 10.19 -5.37
N GLN A 68 -25.88 10.13 -5.65
CA GLN A 68 -26.47 9.00 -6.39
C GLN A 68 -25.94 8.93 -7.83
N ARG A 69 -25.75 10.07 -8.49
CA ARG A 69 -25.10 10.16 -9.80
C ARG A 69 -23.67 9.62 -9.72
N PHE A 70 -22.89 10.09 -8.74
CA PHE A 70 -21.52 9.64 -8.52
C PHE A 70 -21.44 8.11 -8.35
N VAL A 71 -22.30 7.54 -7.51
CA VAL A 71 -22.38 6.08 -7.30
C VAL A 71 -22.76 5.35 -8.59
N THR A 72 -23.70 5.87 -9.36
CA THR A 72 -24.17 5.24 -10.62
C THR A 72 -23.07 5.22 -11.68
N ASP A 73 -22.31 6.31 -11.80
CA ASP A 73 -21.20 6.42 -12.75
C ASP A 73 -20.05 5.49 -12.36
N CYS A 74 -19.68 5.49 -11.07
CA CYS A 74 -18.72 4.54 -10.53
C CYS A 74 -19.15 3.09 -10.77
N ALA A 75 -20.42 2.74 -10.53
CA ALA A 75 -20.91 1.39 -10.72
C ALA A 75 -20.77 0.91 -12.17
N ARG A 76 -21.09 1.78 -13.15
CA ARG A 76 -20.92 1.47 -14.58
C ARG A 76 -19.45 1.29 -14.95
N PHE A 77 -18.60 2.21 -14.51
CA PHE A 77 -17.16 2.12 -14.72
C PHE A 77 -16.57 0.84 -14.13
N ILE A 78 -16.88 0.54 -12.86
CA ILE A 78 -16.42 -0.64 -12.14
C ILE A 78 -16.89 -1.94 -12.81
N GLN A 79 -17.88 -1.96 -13.70
CA GLN A 79 -18.24 -3.20 -14.41
C GLN A 79 -17.34 -3.50 -15.61
N ILE A 80 -16.74 -2.48 -16.21
CA ILE A 80 -16.00 -2.60 -17.49
C ILE A 80 -14.50 -2.32 -17.36
N ALA A 81 -14.10 -1.59 -16.32
CA ALA A 81 -12.72 -1.14 -16.11
C ALA A 81 -11.74 -2.30 -15.88
N ARG A 82 -10.46 -2.01 -16.01
CA ARG A 82 -9.32 -2.89 -15.72
C ARG A 82 -8.51 -2.35 -14.56
N VAL A 83 -7.62 -3.17 -14.00
CA VAL A 83 -6.68 -2.71 -12.97
C VAL A 83 -5.82 -1.58 -13.53
N GLY A 84 -5.72 -0.48 -12.80
CA GLY A 84 -5.03 0.75 -13.19
C GLY A 84 -5.94 1.80 -13.86
N ASP A 85 -7.15 1.46 -14.29
CA ASP A 85 -8.05 2.43 -14.91
C ASP A 85 -8.61 3.41 -13.86
N GLU A 86 -8.65 4.70 -14.21
CA GLU A 86 -9.30 5.77 -13.45
C GLU A 86 -10.49 6.36 -14.22
N HIS A 87 -11.56 6.66 -13.50
CA HIS A 87 -12.70 7.42 -13.99
C HIS A 87 -12.97 8.65 -13.13
N ILE A 88 -12.97 9.82 -13.77
CA ILE A 88 -13.34 11.10 -13.14
C ILE A 88 -14.81 11.39 -13.43
N VAL A 89 -15.59 11.59 -12.37
CA VAL A 89 -17.02 11.92 -12.47
C VAL A 89 -17.19 13.43 -12.40
N ARG A 90 -18.00 13.98 -13.32
CA ARG A 90 -18.29 15.42 -13.41
C ARG A 90 -19.80 15.68 -13.34
N ASP A 91 -20.17 16.82 -12.76
CA ASP A 91 -21.54 17.35 -12.77
C ASP A 91 -21.94 17.91 -14.15
N ASP A 92 -23.18 18.42 -14.27
CA ASP A 92 -23.69 19.00 -15.52
C ASP A 92 -22.99 20.31 -15.92
N ALA A 93 -22.36 20.98 -14.97
CA ALA A 93 -21.53 22.16 -15.24
C ALA A 93 -20.09 21.77 -15.63
N GLY A 94 -19.79 20.47 -15.76
CA GLY A 94 -18.46 19.95 -16.08
C GLY A 94 -17.47 20.02 -14.91
N ARG A 95 -17.92 20.38 -13.70
CA ARG A 95 -17.09 20.39 -12.50
C ARG A 95 -16.89 18.97 -12.01
N GLU A 96 -15.68 18.65 -11.61
CA GLU A 96 -15.39 17.37 -10.99
C GLU A 96 -16.16 17.24 -9.68
N ILE A 97 -16.75 16.07 -9.42
CA ILE A 97 -17.44 15.76 -8.16
C ILE A 97 -16.80 14.59 -7.43
N GLY A 98 -15.96 13.82 -8.12
CA GLY A 98 -15.21 12.70 -7.56
C GLY A 98 -14.52 11.86 -8.61
N GLY A 99 -13.96 10.73 -8.17
CA GLY A 99 -13.35 9.74 -9.05
C GLY A 99 -13.32 8.33 -8.46
N CYS A 100 -13.07 7.37 -9.34
CA CYS A 100 -12.99 5.95 -9.06
C CYS A 100 -11.76 5.33 -9.74
N LEU A 101 -10.93 4.61 -9.00
CA LEU A 101 -9.74 3.91 -9.50
C LEU A 101 -9.82 2.42 -9.16
N ILE A 102 -9.57 1.56 -10.13
CA ILE A 102 -9.42 0.11 -9.91
C ILE A 102 -7.97 -0.16 -9.50
N ALA A 103 -7.72 -0.19 -8.19
CA ALA A 103 -6.36 -0.22 -7.66
C ALA A 103 -5.69 -1.59 -7.81
N ALA A 104 -6.38 -2.65 -7.39
CA ALA A 104 -5.78 -3.97 -7.29
C ALA A 104 -6.82 -5.10 -7.35
N PRO A 105 -6.45 -6.33 -7.75
CA PRO A 105 -7.25 -7.51 -7.47
C PRO A 105 -7.30 -7.81 -5.96
N TRP A 106 -8.36 -8.46 -5.49
CA TRP A 106 -8.39 -9.07 -4.16
C TRP A 106 -9.05 -10.46 -4.17
N GLU A 107 -8.91 -11.16 -3.04
CA GLU A 107 -9.28 -12.58 -2.93
C GLU A 107 -10.79 -12.84 -2.79
N GLY A 108 -11.59 -11.81 -2.50
CA GLY A 108 -13.04 -11.96 -2.40
C GLY A 108 -13.75 -12.04 -3.73
N THR A 109 -15.07 -11.97 -3.68
CA THR A 109 -15.96 -12.18 -4.84
C THR A 109 -16.63 -10.90 -5.34
N HIS A 110 -16.63 -9.86 -4.50
CA HIS A 110 -17.26 -8.58 -4.80
C HIS A 110 -16.23 -7.46 -4.74
N VAL A 111 -16.63 -6.21 -4.96
CA VAL A 111 -15.74 -5.07 -4.79
C VAL A 111 -15.48 -4.84 -3.30
N THR A 112 -14.26 -4.42 -2.95
CA THR A 112 -13.97 -3.80 -1.65
C THR A 112 -13.59 -2.34 -1.85
N LEU A 113 -14.09 -1.46 -0.99
CA LEU A 113 -13.93 -0.01 -1.14
C LEU A 113 -12.82 0.51 -0.23
N ALA A 114 -11.94 1.30 -0.83
CA ALA A 114 -10.99 2.15 -0.11
C ALA A 114 -11.34 3.62 -0.39
N ILE A 115 -11.37 4.46 0.63
CA ILE A 115 -11.61 5.90 0.43
C ILE A 115 -10.28 6.58 0.14
N GLY A 116 -10.19 7.20 -1.03
CA GLY A 116 -9.11 8.11 -1.42
C GLY A 116 -9.39 9.54 -0.96
N LEU A 117 -8.35 10.35 -0.89
CA LEU A 117 -8.43 11.74 -0.46
C LEU A 117 -9.20 12.60 -1.48
N PRO A 118 -9.97 13.64 -1.05
CA PRO A 118 -10.61 14.61 -1.93
C PRO A 118 -9.66 15.36 -2.88
N THR A 119 -8.36 15.40 -2.56
CA THR A 119 -7.32 16.10 -3.33
C THR A 119 -6.79 15.31 -4.55
N GLY A 120 -7.33 14.12 -4.81
CA GLY A 120 -6.93 13.24 -5.91
C GLY A 120 -6.48 11.86 -5.41
N PHE A 121 -6.31 10.91 -6.34
CA PHE A 121 -5.55 9.68 -6.07
C PHE A 121 -4.08 10.06 -6.01
N VAL A 122 -3.66 10.60 -4.87
CA VAL A 122 -2.25 10.91 -4.69
C VAL A 122 -1.53 9.62 -4.46
N ASP A 123 -0.86 9.16 -5.51
CA ASP A 123 0.09 8.08 -5.46
C ASP A 123 1.32 8.53 -4.66
N ASP A 124 1.37 8.15 -3.38
CA ASP A 124 2.53 8.38 -2.54
C ASP A 124 3.64 7.32 -2.79
N ALA A 125 3.42 6.31 -3.65
CA ALA A 125 4.39 5.26 -3.92
C ALA A 125 5.75 5.80 -4.43
N PRO A 126 5.84 6.77 -5.35
CA PRO A 126 7.13 7.36 -5.75
C PRO A 126 7.87 8.05 -4.60
N ARG A 127 7.13 8.62 -3.64
CA ARG A 127 7.71 9.23 -2.45
C ARG A 127 8.20 8.17 -1.47
N MET A 128 7.39 7.14 -1.21
CA MET A 128 7.76 6.00 -0.38
C MET A 128 8.98 5.28 -0.96
N HIS A 129 9.04 5.06 -2.26
CA HIS A 129 10.18 4.48 -2.95
C HIS A 129 11.48 5.29 -2.71
N ARG A 130 11.41 6.63 -2.75
CA ARG A 130 12.54 7.49 -2.38
C ARG A 130 12.97 7.32 -0.92
N LEU A 131 12.02 7.16 0.00
CA LEU A 131 12.31 6.94 1.43
C LEU A 131 12.93 5.56 1.67
N LEU A 132 12.42 4.50 1.04
CA LEU A 132 12.99 3.15 1.05
C LEU A 132 14.44 3.18 0.56
N ARG A 133 14.68 3.81 -0.59
CA ARG A 133 16.04 3.98 -1.14
C ARG A 133 16.94 4.77 -0.19
N LYS A 134 16.44 5.84 0.45
CA LYS A 134 17.21 6.63 1.42
C LYS A 134 17.59 5.80 2.65
N ALA A 135 16.68 4.97 3.17
CA ALA A 135 16.96 4.07 4.28
C ALA A 135 17.97 2.99 3.89
N TYR A 136 17.83 2.40 2.70
CA TYR A 136 18.77 1.40 2.18
C TYR A 136 20.21 1.93 2.09
N LEU A 137 20.39 3.17 1.67
CA LEU A 137 21.71 3.81 1.63
C LEU A 137 22.36 4.00 3.02
N GLN A 138 21.60 3.81 4.10
CA GLN A 138 22.07 3.85 5.48
C GLN A 138 22.30 2.45 6.05
N PHE A 139 22.24 1.39 5.26
CA PHE A 139 22.43 0.05 5.80
C PHE A 139 23.83 -0.16 6.39
N MET A 140 23.85 -0.84 7.54
CA MET A 140 25.05 -1.34 8.18
C MET A 140 25.54 -2.56 7.40
N PRO A 141 26.77 -2.54 6.84
CA PRO A 141 27.27 -3.64 6.01
C PRO A 141 27.32 -4.96 6.79
N ARG A 142 26.90 -6.05 6.14
CA ARG A 142 26.92 -7.42 6.70
C ARG A 142 26.11 -7.62 7.98
N ALA A 143 25.22 -6.69 8.30
CA ALA A 143 24.31 -6.80 9.43
C ALA A 143 22.88 -6.99 8.94
N THR A 144 22.00 -7.45 9.83
CA THR A 144 20.56 -7.44 9.55
C THR A 144 20.04 -6.02 9.68
N ASN A 145 19.47 -5.51 8.59
CA ASN A 145 18.91 -4.17 8.51
C ASN A 145 17.42 -4.27 8.22
N VAL A 146 16.64 -3.45 8.91
CA VAL A 146 15.19 -3.36 8.72
C VAL A 146 14.82 -1.92 8.43
N ILE A 147 14.08 -1.68 7.35
CA ILE A 147 13.52 -0.36 7.09
C ILE A 147 12.18 -0.28 7.81
N MET A 148 11.94 0.80 8.55
CA MET A 148 10.62 1.08 9.10
C MET A 148 10.07 2.36 8.49
N LEU A 149 8.88 2.29 7.89
CA LEU A 149 8.19 3.45 7.33
C LEU A 149 6.95 3.77 8.17
N GLY A 150 6.97 4.94 8.81
CA GLY A 150 5.84 5.45 9.59
C GLY A 150 5.01 6.46 8.80
N THR A 151 3.69 6.35 8.85
CA THR A 151 2.72 7.32 8.31
C THR A 151 1.65 7.66 9.34
N SER A 152 0.97 8.79 9.21
CA SER A 152 -0.20 9.12 10.03
C SER A 152 -1.51 8.53 9.50
N ARG A 153 -1.51 7.93 8.30
CA ARG A 153 -2.69 7.52 7.54
C ARG A 153 -2.71 6.01 7.29
N ASP A 154 -3.85 5.35 7.49
CA ASP A 154 -3.96 3.90 7.30
C ASP A 154 -4.06 3.52 5.82
N GLU A 155 -4.70 4.39 5.02
CA GLU A 155 -4.95 4.21 3.61
C GLU A 155 -3.67 4.15 2.74
N ASP A 156 -2.56 4.65 3.28
CA ASP A 156 -1.24 4.68 2.63
C ASP A 156 -0.60 3.28 2.52
N VAL A 157 -1.16 2.25 3.17
CA VAL A 157 -0.60 0.89 3.15
C VAL A 157 -0.60 0.28 1.74
N VAL A 158 -1.60 0.61 0.90
CA VAL A 158 -1.67 0.11 -0.49
C VAL A 158 -0.56 0.73 -1.32
N ASP A 159 -0.37 2.04 -1.22
CA ASP A 159 0.69 2.78 -1.93
C ASP A 159 2.07 2.30 -1.45
N PHE A 160 2.19 1.91 -0.17
CA PHE A 160 3.40 1.31 0.37
C PHE A 160 3.68 -0.07 -0.22
N GLU A 161 2.67 -0.94 -0.30
CA GLU A 161 2.82 -2.24 -0.94
C GLU A 161 3.21 -2.10 -2.42
N GLU A 162 2.62 -1.14 -3.13
CA GLU A 162 2.99 -0.86 -4.53
C GLU A 162 4.43 -0.33 -4.64
N ALA A 163 4.84 0.59 -3.76
CA ALA A 163 6.24 1.04 -3.73
C ALA A 163 7.22 -0.11 -3.43
N LEU A 164 6.83 -1.05 -2.58
CA LEU A 164 7.67 -2.16 -2.13
C LEU A 164 7.72 -3.29 -3.17
N LEU A 165 6.57 -3.74 -3.66
CA LEU A 165 6.41 -4.96 -4.46
C LEU A 165 6.14 -4.69 -5.94
N GLY A 166 5.75 -3.47 -6.30
CA GLY A 166 5.40 -3.02 -7.64
C GLY A 166 3.91 -2.74 -7.80
N THR A 167 3.55 -1.91 -8.77
CA THR A 167 2.15 -1.59 -9.08
C THR A 167 1.42 -2.82 -9.62
N HIS A 168 0.12 -2.95 -9.32
CA HIS A 168 -0.67 -4.06 -9.86
C HIS A 168 -0.93 -3.88 -11.35
N ILE A 169 -0.67 -4.93 -12.13
CA ILE A 169 -0.93 -4.94 -13.58
C ILE A 169 -1.65 -6.21 -14.01
N GLU A 170 -2.39 -6.10 -15.12
CA GLU A 170 -2.90 -7.26 -15.84
C GLU A 170 -1.76 -7.91 -16.63
N ARG A 171 -1.63 -9.22 -16.49
CA ARG A 171 -0.58 -10.02 -17.12
C ARG A 171 -1.15 -10.80 -18.29
N TRP A 172 -0.91 -10.28 -19.49
CA TRP A 172 -1.29 -10.93 -20.75
C TRP A 172 -0.29 -12.02 -21.18
N ASP A 173 0.88 -12.02 -20.57
CA ASP A 173 1.96 -13.01 -20.72
C ASP A 173 1.75 -14.27 -19.87
N ARG A 174 0.74 -14.30 -18.99
CA ARG A 174 0.49 -15.40 -18.04
C ARG A 174 -0.89 -16.01 -18.24
N HIS A 175 -0.99 -17.31 -17.99
CA HIS A 175 -2.29 -17.98 -17.96
C HIS A 175 -3.07 -17.59 -16.70
N PRO A 176 -4.36 -17.22 -16.83
CA PRO A 176 -5.21 -16.94 -15.67
C PRO A 176 -5.34 -18.15 -14.74
N PRO A 177 -5.35 -17.95 -13.41
CA PRO A 177 -5.67 -19.00 -12.45
C PRO A 177 -7.06 -19.60 -12.68
N LYS A 178 -7.29 -20.83 -12.21
CA LYS A 178 -8.59 -21.50 -12.34
C LYS A 178 -9.71 -20.64 -11.76
N GLY A 179 -10.75 -20.39 -12.56
CA GLY A 179 -11.90 -19.55 -12.17
C GLY A 179 -11.69 -18.05 -12.35
N ARG A 180 -10.54 -17.61 -12.87
CA ARG A 180 -10.27 -16.21 -13.23
C ARG A 180 -10.16 -16.07 -14.76
N ARG A 181 -10.58 -14.92 -15.29
CA ARG A 181 -10.50 -14.61 -16.74
C ARG A 181 -9.19 -13.95 -17.15
N ILE A 182 -8.51 -13.31 -16.20
CA ILE A 182 -7.30 -12.51 -16.42
C ILE A 182 -6.29 -12.91 -15.35
N ALA A 183 -5.01 -13.03 -15.74
CA ALA A 183 -3.92 -13.16 -14.79
C ALA A 183 -3.53 -11.77 -14.30
N HIS A 184 -3.26 -11.63 -13.01
CA HIS A 184 -2.75 -10.39 -12.42
C HIS A 184 -1.34 -10.62 -11.88
N GLY A 185 -0.56 -9.55 -11.82
CA GLY A 185 0.78 -9.57 -11.24
C GLY A 185 1.20 -8.18 -10.80
N ARG A 186 2.49 -8.06 -10.45
CA ARG A 186 3.13 -6.81 -10.02
C ARG A 186 4.13 -6.36 -11.10
N ASP A 187 4.13 -5.08 -11.44
CA ASP A 187 5.07 -4.51 -12.42
C ASP A 187 6.51 -4.50 -11.90
N ASP A 188 7.45 -4.09 -12.75
CA ASP A 188 8.88 -4.15 -12.50
C ASP A 188 9.45 -2.95 -11.71
N ASP A 189 8.58 -2.06 -11.26
CA ASP A 189 8.85 -0.78 -10.60
C ASP A 189 9.01 -0.88 -9.07
N GLY A 190 8.63 -2.01 -8.49
CA GLY A 190 8.76 -2.29 -7.06
C GLY A 190 10.19 -2.20 -6.54
N PHE A 191 10.35 -1.72 -5.30
CA PHE A 191 11.64 -1.66 -4.62
C PHE A 191 12.31 -3.04 -4.52
N TRP A 192 11.57 -4.08 -4.19
CA TRP A 192 12.08 -5.45 -4.11
C TRP A 192 12.05 -6.22 -5.43
N HIS A 193 11.62 -5.61 -6.53
CA HIS A 193 11.52 -6.31 -7.80
C HIS A 193 12.86 -6.97 -8.20
N ARG A 194 12.80 -8.27 -8.50
CA ARG A 194 13.95 -9.17 -8.76
C ARG A 194 14.95 -9.18 -7.61
N ARG A 195 16.20 -8.74 -7.84
CA ARG A 195 17.30 -8.65 -6.87
C ARG A 195 17.71 -7.19 -6.60
N ARG A 196 16.85 -6.22 -6.95
CA ARG A 196 17.09 -4.82 -6.56
C ARG A 196 17.13 -4.73 -5.04
N PHE A 197 18.06 -3.92 -4.54
CA PHE A 197 18.28 -3.68 -3.11
C PHE A 197 18.34 -4.98 -2.28
N ALA A 198 19.11 -5.97 -2.75
CA ALA A 198 19.12 -7.34 -2.22
C ALA A 198 19.38 -7.43 -0.70
N ALA A 199 20.11 -6.50 -0.11
CA ALA A 199 20.35 -6.48 1.35
C ALA A 199 19.12 -6.06 2.16
N SER A 200 18.05 -5.58 1.52
CA SER A 200 16.76 -5.30 2.16
C SER A 200 15.90 -6.54 2.10
N GLU A 201 15.86 -7.23 3.23
CA GLU A 201 15.16 -8.50 3.39
C GLU A 201 13.94 -8.39 4.32
N ALA A 202 13.84 -7.27 5.06
CA ALA A 202 12.68 -6.96 5.90
C ALA A 202 12.34 -5.47 5.84
N VAL A 203 11.04 -5.17 5.75
CA VAL A 203 10.49 -3.81 5.90
C VAL A 203 9.27 -3.86 6.80
N VAL A 204 9.11 -2.84 7.64
CA VAL A 204 7.93 -2.65 8.48
C VAL A 204 7.23 -1.36 8.06
N TRP A 205 5.93 -1.43 7.83
CA TRP A 205 5.07 -0.25 7.76
C TRP A 205 4.34 -0.11 9.08
N PHE A 206 4.10 1.10 9.55
CA PHE A 206 3.26 1.31 10.71
C PHE A 206 2.53 2.65 10.66
N ARG A 207 1.30 2.67 11.19
CA ARG A 207 0.63 3.93 11.51
C ARG A 207 1.20 4.50 12.81
N SER A 208 1.67 5.74 12.75
CA SER A 208 2.09 6.55 13.89
C SER A 208 0.99 7.56 14.22
N ARG A 209 0.37 7.40 15.40
CA ARG A 209 -0.52 8.41 15.98
C ARG A 209 0.15 8.95 17.24
N PRO A 210 0.56 10.23 17.29
CA PRO A 210 1.28 10.78 18.45
C PRO A 210 0.53 10.64 19.78
N GLN A 211 -0.80 10.49 19.73
CA GLN A 211 -1.69 10.37 20.89
C GLN A 211 -1.89 8.91 21.35
N GLU A 212 -1.51 7.93 20.53
CA GLU A 212 -1.59 6.50 20.85
C GLU A 212 -0.20 5.98 21.20
N ALA A 213 -0.07 5.34 22.36
CA ALA A 213 1.20 4.72 22.77
C ALA A 213 1.51 3.41 22.01
N VAL A 214 0.58 2.95 21.18
CA VAL A 214 0.64 1.68 20.46
C VAL A 214 0.79 1.98 18.96
N ILE A 215 1.76 1.32 18.33
CA ILE A 215 1.86 1.28 16.87
C ILE A 215 1.11 0.05 16.36
N HIS A 216 0.57 0.15 15.14
CA HIS A 216 0.00 -0.97 14.42
C HIS A 216 0.92 -1.32 13.25
N PRO A 217 1.96 -2.15 13.49
CA PRO A 217 2.92 -2.51 12.46
C PRO A 217 2.38 -3.59 11.55
N ARG A 218 2.91 -3.61 10.33
CA ARG A 218 2.81 -4.70 9.36
C ARG A 218 4.22 -5.00 8.90
N LEU A 219 4.59 -6.28 8.91
CA LEU A 219 5.92 -6.75 8.56
C LEU A 219 5.89 -7.39 7.18
N TRP A 220 6.83 -7.04 6.31
CA TRP A 220 7.10 -7.80 5.09
C TRP A 220 8.48 -8.40 5.21
N LEU A 221 8.60 -9.68 4.89
CA LEU A 221 9.87 -10.36 4.67
C LEU A 221 9.97 -10.67 3.18
N ARG A 222 11.13 -10.42 2.59
CA ARG A 222 11.38 -10.78 1.20
C ARG A 222 11.25 -12.30 1.03
N GLU A 223 10.67 -12.76 -0.08
CA GLU A 223 10.43 -14.19 -0.31
C GLU A 223 11.73 -15.02 -0.28
N ASP A 224 12.82 -14.46 -0.81
CA ASP A 224 14.17 -15.03 -0.79
C ASP A 224 15.05 -14.46 0.34
N ALA A 225 14.46 -14.06 1.48
CA ALA A 225 15.22 -13.55 2.62
C ALA A 225 16.10 -14.63 3.28
N HIS A 226 17.36 -14.29 3.53
CA HIS A 226 18.38 -15.09 4.20
C HIS A 226 18.67 -14.54 5.62
N LEU A 227 17.61 -14.21 6.35
CA LEU A 227 17.72 -13.68 7.71
C LEU A 227 18.00 -14.81 8.72
N PRO A 228 18.87 -14.59 9.72
CA PRO A 228 19.04 -15.52 10.82
C PRO A 228 17.73 -15.80 11.55
N ALA A 229 17.48 -17.07 11.93
CA ALA A 229 16.26 -17.46 12.61
C ALA A 229 15.95 -16.65 13.89
N PRO A 230 16.95 -16.31 14.75
CA PRO A 230 16.71 -15.44 15.92
C PRO A 230 16.20 -14.04 15.52
N HIS A 231 16.65 -13.51 14.38
CA HIS A 231 16.22 -12.21 13.90
C HIS A 231 14.78 -12.27 13.40
N VAL A 232 14.41 -13.31 12.64
CA VAL A 232 13.02 -13.52 12.19
C VAL A 232 12.09 -13.65 13.39
N ALA A 233 12.48 -14.42 14.41
CA ALA A 233 11.70 -14.57 15.64
C ALA A 233 11.54 -13.24 16.39
N LEU A 234 12.61 -12.44 16.48
CA LEU A 234 12.57 -11.10 17.07
C LEU A 234 11.60 -10.19 16.31
N LEU A 235 11.69 -10.14 14.97
CA LEU A 235 10.83 -9.30 14.14
C LEU A 235 9.36 -9.71 14.27
N ARG A 236 9.05 -11.01 14.28
CA ARG A 236 7.68 -11.50 14.51
C ARG A 236 7.14 -11.09 15.87
N ARG A 237 7.97 -11.20 16.91
CA ARG A 237 7.59 -10.81 18.27
C ARG A 237 7.29 -9.31 18.38
N LEU A 238 8.03 -8.47 17.66
CA LEU A 238 7.88 -7.01 17.71
C LEU A 238 6.78 -6.48 16.79
N PHE A 239 6.61 -7.08 15.62
CA PHE A 239 5.83 -6.51 14.53
C PHE A 239 4.69 -7.40 14.01
N GLY A 240 4.50 -8.58 14.62
CA GLY A 240 3.49 -9.53 14.19
C GLY A 240 3.97 -10.44 13.06
N GLU A 241 3.07 -11.30 12.58
CA GLU A 241 3.39 -12.19 11.45
C GLU A 241 3.63 -11.40 10.15
N PRO A 242 4.55 -11.87 9.29
CA PRO A 242 4.76 -11.25 8.01
C PRO A 242 3.51 -11.31 7.15
N GLU A 243 3.21 -10.20 6.49
CA GLU A 243 2.23 -10.11 5.42
C GLU A 243 2.62 -11.11 4.33
N THR A 244 1.65 -11.91 3.93
CA THR A 244 1.81 -12.79 2.77
C THR A 244 1.83 -11.90 1.54
N HIS A 245 2.90 -11.96 0.74
CA HIS A 245 2.88 -11.40 -0.61
C HIS A 245 1.68 -12.00 -1.32
N GLY A 246 0.61 -11.22 -1.55
CA GLY A 246 -0.62 -11.72 -2.14
C GLY A 246 -0.28 -12.60 -3.34
N ALA A 247 -0.68 -13.88 -3.28
CA ALA A 247 -0.15 -14.96 -4.07
C ALA A 247 -0.26 -14.71 -5.58
N GLY A 248 0.74 -14.04 -6.15
CA GLY A 248 1.08 -14.13 -7.55
C GLY A 248 2.09 -15.26 -7.67
N THR A 249 1.58 -16.50 -7.79
CA THR A 249 2.39 -17.68 -8.04
C THR A 249 3.42 -17.37 -9.13
N LEU A 250 4.68 -17.75 -8.86
CA LEU A 250 5.83 -17.67 -9.78
C LEU A 250 5.43 -17.99 -11.23
#